data_AF-A0A925TIG7-F1
#
_entry.id   AF-A0A925TIG7-F1
#
_cell.length_a   1.000
_cell.length_b   1.000
_cell.length_c   1.000
_cell.angle_alpha   90.00
_cell.angle_beta   90.00
_cell.angle_gamma   90.00
#
_symmetry.space_group_name_H-M   'P 1'
#
loop_
_entity.id
_entity.type
_entity.pdbx_description
1 polymer ?
#
loop_
_entity_poly.entity_id
_entity_poly.type
_entity_poly.pdbx_seq_one_letter_code
_entity_poly.pdbx_strand_id
1 'polypeptide(L)'
;AVGVATAAIALGFYQNRWLLTAGAPQVVLAAALIGAWLVNVRGWRLWVVMGGAVALCAMGPWTLVRERLHVERVRDVQLGETMQLLYRDIAGALRKSGADQNSIVLADPNASVGVGYYGRLRTVGTLYWENRDGLHAAAEVLSAHDDADAAARVYARGITHVVMVSSYDFLPEYNYALRGGAGPSEDRAGLGHRLLYQHRVPVWLRPLNYRVPTPLVPLGFKVEVFAVDFETPPVVSHERIGRYQLSKGERRLAEVSFMAAMTDDATRPEPWLRMGELSLSAGRMPEALNFIRAGIERAPAGERERLVQGAAELFRRQGADGAKQAEALLGLFEK
;
A
#
# COMPACT_ATOMS: atom_id res chain seq x y z
N ALA A 1 6.22 -30.67 33.73
CA ALA A 1 4.93 -30.30 33.09
C ALA A 1 4.28 -29.10 33.77
N VAL A 2 3.87 -29.19 35.04
CA VAL A 2 3.18 -28.09 35.76
C VAL A 2 3.99 -26.80 35.78
N GLY A 3 5.27 -26.83 36.18
CA GLY A 3 6.11 -25.61 36.19
C GLY A 3 6.28 -24.95 34.82
N VAL A 4 6.34 -25.74 33.74
CA VAL A 4 6.41 -25.23 32.35
C VAL A 4 5.08 -24.61 31.93
N ALA A 5 3.95 -25.23 32.29
CA ALA A 5 2.62 -24.67 32.06
C ALA A 5 2.46 -23.34 32.79
N THR A 6 2.83 -23.29 34.08
CA THR A 6 2.73 -22.09 34.90
C THR A 6 3.62 -20.97 34.37
N ALA A 7 4.86 -21.26 33.96
CA ALA A 7 5.75 -20.27 33.36
C ALA A 7 5.24 -19.76 32.00
N ALA A 8 4.76 -20.65 31.12
CA ALA A 8 4.20 -20.26 29.83
C ALA A 8 2.92 -19.44 29.97
N ILE A 9 2.09 -19.75 30.96
CA ILE A 9 0.86 -19.00 31.27
C ILE A 9 1.18 -17.66 31.92
N ALA A 10 2.19 -17.61 32.81
CA ALA A 10 2.72 -16.37 33.36
C ALA A 10 3.22 -15.44 32.25
N LEU A 11 3.98 -15.97 31.28
CA LEU A 11 4.43 -15.25 30.09
C LEU A 11 3.26 -14.91 29.14
N GLY A 12 2.20 -15.71 29.16
CA GLY A 12 0.95 -15.45 28.45
C GLY A 12 0.25 -14.16 28.89
N PHE A 13 0.41 -13.73 30.15
CA PHE A 13 -0.05 -12.41 30.61
C PHE A 13 0.68 -11.25 29.94
N TYR A 14 1.90 -11.49 29.44
CA TYR A 14 2.73 -10.47 28.79
C TYR A 14 2.65 -10.56 27.25
N GLN A 15 2.62 -11.78 26.69
CA GLN A 15 2.57 -12.01 25.25
C GLN A 15 1.73 -13.25 24.90
N ASN A 16 0.69 -13.04 24.08
CA ASN A 16 -0.30 -14.06 23.72
C ASN A 16 0.30 -15.32 23.05
N ARG A 17 1.44 -15.19 22.34
CA ARG A 17 2.14 -16.31 21.69
C ARG A 17 2.51 -17.46 22.63
N TRP A 18 2.73 -17.17 23.92
CA TRP A 18 3.09 -18.19 24.92
C TRP A 18 1.90 -19.07 25.33
N LEU A 19 0.66 -18.63 25.08
CA LEU A 19 -0.53 -19.45 25.34
C LEU A 19 -0.60 -20.66 24.40
N LEU A 20 -0.06 -20.55 23.18
CA LEU A 20 0.02 -21.69 22.26
C LEU A 20 0.99 -22.76 22.80
N THR A 21 2.13 -22.32 23.35
CA THR A 21 3.11 -23.19 24.02
C THR A 21 2.58 -23.77 25.33
N ALA A 22 1.66 -23.08 26.00
CA ALA A 22 0.96 -23.57 27.19
C ALA A 22 -0.08 -24.67 26.88
N GLY A 23 -0.51 -24.80 25.62
CA GLY A 23 -1.56 -25.73 25.20
C GLY A 23 -1.25 -27.20 25.50
N ALA A 24 -0.07 -27.69 25.12
CA ALA A 24 0.29 -29.09 25.38
C ALA A 24 0.37 -29.43 26.89
N PRO A 25 1.01 -28.59 27.74
CA PRO A 25 0.95 -28.78 29.19
C PRO A 25 -0.46 -28.69 29.79
N GLN A 26 -1.34 -27.82 29.27
CA GLN A 26 -2.74 -27.73 29.70
C GLN A 26 -3.52 -29.02 29.39
N VAL A 27 -3.32 -29.62 28.21
CA VAL A 27 -3.93 -30.90 27.84
C VAL A 27 -3.45 -32.03 28.76
N VAL A 28 -2.15 -32.10 29.06
CA VAL A 28 -1.60 -33.09 30.00
C VAL A 28 -2.16 -32.91 31.40
N LEU A 29 -2.30 -31.66 31.86
CA LEU A 29 -2.92 -31.36 33.16
C LEU A 29 -4.39 -31.79 33.17
N ALA A 30 -5.16 -31.49 32.11
CA ALA A 30 -6.55 -31.88 31.95
C ALA A 30 -6.72 -33.41 31.97
N ALA A 31 -5.83 -34.15 31.32
CA ALA A 31 -5.83 -35.61 31.36
C ALA A 31 -5.53 -36.15 32.78
N ALA A 32 -4.56 -35.56 33.48
CA ALA A 32 -4.24 -35.93 34.86
C ALA A 32 -5.38 -35.63 35.84
N LEU A 33 -6.11 -34.54 35.60
CA LEU A 33 -7.32 -34.14 36.33
C LEU A 33 -8.45 -35.14 36.15
N ILE A 34 -8.74 -35.53 34.91
CA ILE A 34 -9.74 -36.54 34.58
C ILE A 34 -9.35 -37.88 35.23
N GLY A 35 -8.08 -38.27 35.16
CA GLY A 35 -7.56 -39.47 35.84
C GLY A 35 -7.75 -39.42 37.36
N ALA A 36 -7.42 -38.31 38.01
CA ALA A 36 -7.60 -38.14 39.46
C ALA A 36 -9.08 -38.16 39.89
N TRP A 37 -9.97 -37.62 39.04
CA TRP A 37 -11.42 -37.66 39.25
C TRP A 37 -11.97 -39.08 39.12
N LEU A 38 -11.54 -39.84 38.11
CA LEU A 38 -11.93 -41.24 37.89
C LEU A 38 -11.44 -42.18 39.01
N VAL A 39 -10.30 -41.86 39.65
CA VAL A 39 -9.73 -42.63 40.77
C VAL A 39 -10.30 -42.18 42.14
N ASN A 40 -11.32 -41.32 42.15
CA ASN A 40 -12.08 -40.91 43.34
C ASN A 40 -11.22 -40.33 44.47
N VAL A 41 -10.21 -39.52 44.10
CA VAL A 41 -9.40 -38.78 45.07
C VAL A 41 -10.32 -37.76 45.77
N ARG A 42 -10.67 -38.02 47.04
CA ARG A 42 -11.56 -37.17 47.84
C ARG A 42 -10.77 -36.29 48.81
N GLY A 43 -11.28 -35.07 49.05
CA GLY A 43 -10.73 -34.11 50.01
C GLY A 43 -10.15 -32.84 49.38
N TRP A 44 -9.47 -32.02 50.18
CA TRP A 44 -8.95 -30.71 49.79
C TRP A 44 -8.01 -30.72 48.56
N ARG A 45 -7.34 -31.85 48.31
CA ARG A 45 -6.46 -32.06 47.16
C ARG A 45 -7.20 -31.99 45.82
N LEU A 46 -8.43 -32.50 45.75
CA LEU A 46 -9.27 -32.41 44.55
C LEU A 46 -9.63 -30.95 44.25
N TRP A 47 -9.94 -30.16 45.28
CA TRP A 47 -10.28 -28.75 45.13
C TRP A 47 -9.09 -27.89 44.70
N VAL A 48 -7.88 -28.14 45.21
CA VAL A 48 -6.66 -27.46 44.76
C VAL A 48 -6.36 -27.77 43.30
N VAL A 49 -6.52 -29.04 42.90
CA VAL A 49 -6.27 -29.51 41.55
C VAL A 49 -7.32 -28.95 40.57
N MET A 50 -8.60 -28.92 40.95
CA MET A 50 -9.67 -28.28 40.17
C MET A 50 -9.52 -26.76 40.08
N GLY A 51 -9.13 -26.08 41.16
CA GLY A 51 -8.86 -24.64 41.15
C GLY A 51 -7.70 -24.28 40.23
N GLY A 52 -6.62 -25.08 40.27
CA GLY A 52 -5.51 -24.97 39.33
C GLY A 52 -5.94 -25.20 37.88
N ALA A 53 -6.78 -26.21 37.63
CA ALA A 53 -7.34 -26.50 36.32
C ALA A 53 -8.13 -25.31 35.75
N VAL A 54 -9.05 -24.77 36.54
CA VAL A 54 -9.91 -23.65 36.14
C VAL A 54 -9.06 -22.42 35.90
N ALA A 55 -8.10 -22.10 36.77
CA ALA A 55 -7.21 -20.96 36.56
C ALA A 55 -6.37 -21.11 35.27
N LEU A 56 -5.84 -22.30 34.99
CA LEU A 56 -4.97 -22.54 33.83
C LEU A 56 -5.76 -22.63 32.51
N CYS A 57 -7.00 -23.12 32.55
CA CYS A 57 -7.85 -23.28 31.37
C CYS A 57 -8.76 -22.08 31.09
N ALA A 58 -9.16 -21.30 32.10
CA ALA A 58 -10.04 -20.14 31.92
C ALA A 58 -9.30 -18.91 31.41
N MET A 59 -7.98 -18.83 31.55
CA MET A 59 -7.20 -17.65 31.14
C MET A 59 -7.18 -17.38 29.64
N GLY A 60 -6.94 -18.39 28.80
CA GLY A 60 -6.98 -18.23 27.34
C GLY A 60 -8.34 -17.72 26.86
N PRO A 61 -9.45 -18.42 27.19
CA PRO A 61 -10.79 -17.95 26.92
C PRO A 61 -11.10 -16.57 27.52
N TRP A 62 -10.65 -16.26 28.74
CA TRP A 62 -10.87 -14.95 29.36
C TRP A 62 -10.19 -13.82 28.60
N THR A 63 -8.94 -14.00 28.14
CA THR A 63 -8.25 -12.97 27.35
C THR A 63 -8.98 -12.73 26.02
N LEU A 64 -9.40 -13.78 25.33
CA LEU A 64 -10.17 -13.70 24.10
C LEU A 64 -11.56 -13.06 24.32
N VAL A 65 -12.27 -13.45 25.38
CA VAL A 65 -13.58 -12.88 25.73
C VAL A 65 -13.44 -11.43 26.16
N ARG A 66 -12.41 -11.07 26.93
CA ARG A 66 -12.17 -9.69 27.36
C ARG A 66 -11.86 -8.78 26.18
N GLU A 67 -11.00 -9.22 25.27
CA GLU A 67 -10.72 -8.48 24.03
C GLU A 67 -11.98 -8.35 23.17
N ARG A 68 -12.74 -9.43 23.00
CA ARG A 68 -13.98 -9.41 22.22
C ARG A 68 -15.04 -8.50 22.85
N LEU A 69 -15.20 -8.53 24.17
CA LEU A 69 -16.09 -7.62 24.90
C LEU A 69 -15.64 -6.16 24.81
N HIS A 70 -14.32 -5.92 24.77
CA HIS A 70 -13.78 -4.57 24.56
C HIS A 70 -14.08 -4.07 23.14
N VAL A 71 -13.78 -4.89 22.13
CA VAL A 71 -14.07 -4.64 20.71
C VAL A 71 -15.57 -4.40 20.49
N GLU A 72 -16.44 -5.22 21.07
CA GLU A 72 -17.90 -5.08 20.97
C GLU A 72 -18.42 -3.82 21.67
N ARG A 73 -17.87 -3.50 22.86
CA ARG A 73 -18.26 -2.30 23.62
C ARG A 73 -17.84 -1.01 22.93
N VAL A 74 -16.68 -1.01 22.28
CA VAL A 74 -16.12 0.17 21.59
C VAL A 74 -16.51 0.19 20.10
N ARG A 75 -17.10 -0.90 19.58
CA ARG A 75 -17.36 -1.12 18.14
C ARG A 75 -16.12 -0.91 17.27
N ASP A 76 -14.99 -1.37 17.77
CA ASP A 76 -13.71 -1.27 17.07
C ASP A 76 -13.42 -2.56 16.27
N VAL A 77 -12.31 -2.60 15.54
CA VAL A 77 -11.82 -3.79 14.84
C VAL A 77 -10.39 -4.05 15.30
N GLN A 78 -10.03 -5.32 15.55
CA GLN A 78 -8.65 -5.62 15.92
C GLN A 78 -7.71 -5.29 14.76
N LEU A 79 -6.52 -4.74 15.04
CA LEU A 79 -5.54 -4.36 14.00
C LEU A 79 -5.24 -5.51 13.01
N GLY A 80 -5.18 -6.75 13.51
CA GLY A 80 -4.98 -7.95 12.69
C GLY A 80 -6.17 -8.26 11.75
N GLU A 81 -7.40 -8.00 12.20
CA GLU A 81 -8.62 -8.13 11.37
C GLU A 81 -8.69 -7.00 10.33
N THR A 82 -8.23 -5.81 10.69
CA THR A 82 -8.19 -4.66 9.80
C THR A 82 -7.29 -4.88 8.58
N MET A 83 -6.16 -5.58 8.75
CA MET A 83 -5.30 -5.95 7.62
C MET A 83 -6.03 -6.85 6.62
N GLN A 84 -6.84 -7.78 7.08
CA GLN A 84 -7.63 -8.65 6.19
C GLN A 84 -8.70 -7.85 5.43
N LEU A 85 -9.33 -6.87 6.09
CA LEU A 85 -10.26 -5.94 5.43
C LEU A 85 -9.55 -5.10 4.36
N LEU A 86 -8.34 -4.61 4.66
CA LEU A 86 -7.52 -3.86 3.72
C LEU A 86 -7.15 -4.72 2.50
N TYR A 87 -6.67 -5.94 2.71
CA TYR A 87 -6.34 -6.86 1.61
C TYR A 87 -7.55 -7.21 0.74
N ARG A 88 -8.71 -7.39 1.36
CA ARG A 88 -9.97 -7.61 0.63
C ARG A 88 -10.36 -6.40 -0.22
N ASP A 89 -10.18 -5.20 0.29
CA ASP A 89 -10.49 -3.97 -0.42
C ASP A 89 -9.50 -3.71 -1.58
N ILE A 90 -8.19 -3.90 -1.34
CA ILE A 90 -7.15 -3.86 -2.39
C ILE A 90 -7.48 -4.86 -3.51
N ALA A 91 -7.81 -6.10 -3.15
CA ALA A 91 -8.23 -7.12 -4.12
C ALA A 91 -9.48 -6.70 -4.91
N GLY A 92 -10.44 -6.03 -4.25
CA GLY A 92 -11.59 -5.42 -4.90
C GLY A 92 -11.21 -4.32 -5.90
N ALA A 93 -10.26 -3.46 -5.53
CA ALA A 93 -9.74 -2.40 -6.41
C ALA A 93 -8.99 -2.97 -7.62
N LEU A 94 -8.16 -3.99 -7.41
CA LEU A 94 -7.46 -4.70 -8.49
C LEU A 94 -8.45 -5.27 -9.51
N ARG A 95 -9.50 -5.96 -9.05
CA ARG A 95 -10.54 -6.49 -9.95
C ARG A 95 -11.27 -5.40 -10.73
N LYS A 96 -11.63 -4.29 -10.07
CA LYS A 96 -12.25 -3.14 -10.73
C LYS A 96 -11.35 -2.52 -11.81
N SER A 97 -10.03 -2.66 -11.64
CA SER A 97 -9.04 -2.18 -12.61
C SER A 97 -8.74 -3.16 -13.76
N GLY A 98 -9.40 -4.33 -13.78
CA GLY A 98 -9.27 -5.34 -14.83
C GLY A 98 -8.49 -6.60 -14.42
N ALA A 99 -8.03 -6.70 -13.17
CA ALA A 99 -7.36 -7.92 -12.71
C ALA A 99 -8.32 -9.11 -12.66
N ASP A 100 -7.85 -10.24 -13.14
CA ASP A 100 -8.57 -11.52 -13.24
C ASP A 100 -7.76 -12.68 -12.62
N GLN A 101 -8.24 -13.90 -12.75
CA GLN A 101 -7.56 -15.08 -12.18
C GLN A 101 -6.19 -15.37 -12.82
N ASN A 102 -5.93 -14.84 -14.01
CA ASN A 102 -4.65 -14.97 -14.69
C ASN A 102 -3.68 -13.86 -14.28
N SER A 103 -4.13 -12.83 -13.59
CA SER A 103 -3.28 -11.74 -13.14
C SER A 103 -2.31 -12.22 -12.05
N ILE A 104 -1.04 -11.85 -12.22
CA ILE A 104 0.05 -12.11 -11.28
C ILE A 104 0.38 -10.82 -10.54
N VAL A 105 0.32 -10.84 -9.22
CA VAL A 105 0.53 -9.69 -8.34
C VAL A 105 1.83 -9.85 -7.56
N LEU A 106 2.71 -8.88 -7.70
CA LEU A 106 3.84 -8.71 -6.80
C LEU A 106 3.39 -7.88 -5.60
N ALA A 107 3.44 -8.44 -4.40
CA ALA A 107 3.18 -7.72 -3.16
C ALA A 107 4.20 -8.08 -2.07
N ASP A 108 4.19 -7.33 -0.97
CA ASP A 108 4.96 -7.72 0.22
C ASP A 108 4.50 -9.11 0.73
N PRO A 109 5.35 -9.84 1.47
CA PRO A 109 5.08 -11.22 1.86
C PRO A 109 3.77 -11.41 2.64
N ASN A 110 3.39 -10.41 3.45
CA ASN A 110 2.17 -10.46 4.25
C ASN A 110 0.92 -10.16 3.41
N ALA A 111 1.00 -9.17 2.51
CA ALA A 111 -0.10 -8.82 1.63
C ALA A 111 -0.36 -9.87 0.54
N SER A 112 0.68 -10.53 0.03
CA SER A 112 0.56 -11.51 -1.06
C SER A 112 -0.44 -12.63 -0.77
N VAL A 113 -0.51 -13.12 0.47
CA VAL A 113 -1.47 -14.18 0.85
C VAL A 113 -2.89 -13.63 0.89
N GLY A 114 -3.12 -12.50 1.56
CA GLY A 114 -4.44 -11.91 1.72
C GLY A 114 -5.02 -11.41 0.40
N VAL A 115 -4.23 -10.65 -0.37
CA VAL A 115 -4.65 -10.12 -1.68
C VAL A 115 -4.90 -11.26 -2.67
N GLY A 116 -4.04 -12.28 -2.69
CA GLY A 116 -4.22 -13.48 -3.52
C GLY A 116 -5.51 -14.22 -3.16
N TYR A 117 -5.74 -14.48 -1.88
CA TYR A 117 -6.93 -15.18 -1.38
C TYR A 117 -8.24 -14.42 -1.72
N TYR A 118 -8.34 -13.15 -1.34
CA TYR A 118 -9.57 -12.37 -1.57
C TYR A 118 -9.78 -12.02 -3.04
N GLY A 119 -8.69 -11.86 -3.80
CA GLY A 119 -8.71 -11.51 -5.21
C GLY A 119 -8.95 -12.69 -6.14
N ARG A 120 -8.65 -13.92 -5.69
CA ARG A 120 -8.42 -15.09 -6.54
C ARG A 120 -7.35 -14.82 -7.58
N LEU A 121 -6.25 -14.19 -7.15
CA LEU A 121 -5.12 -13.78 -7.97
C LEU A 121 -3.90 -14.64 -7.64
N ARG A 122 -2.98 -14.75 -8.60
CA ARG A 122 -1.68 -15.38 -8.36
C ARG A 122 -0.74 -14.35 -7.73
N THR A 123 0.04 -14.72 -6.72
CA THR A 123 0.97 -13.80 -6.04
C THR A 123 2.39 -14.36 -5.99
N VAL A 124 3.39 -13.48 -5.94
CA VAL A 124 4.80 -13.85 -6.14
C VAL A 124 5.52 -14.16 -4.83
N GLY A 125 5.58 -13.23 -3.88
CA GLY A 125 6.38 -13.39 -2.66
C GLY A 125 5.52 -13.77 -1.46
N THR A 126 5.63 -14.99 -0.93
CA THR A 126 4.98 -15.40 0.33
C THR A 126 6.01 -16.01 1.28
N LEU A 127 5.73 -15.97 2.58
CA LEU A 127 6.61 -16.56 3.61
C LEU A 127 6.49 -18.09 3.74
N TYR A 128 5.72 -18.74 2.86
CA TYR A 128 5.64 -20.21 2.83
C TYR A 128 6.95 -20.78 2.33
N TRP A 129 7.44 -21.82 3.01
CA TRP A 129 8.76 -22.40 2.71
C TRP A 129 8.82 -23.02 1.31
N GLU A 130 7.67 -23.44 0.78
CA GLU A 130 7.50 -23.93 -0.59
C GLU A 130 7.68 -22.83 -1.65
N ASN A 131 7.49 -21.55 -1.29
CA ASN A 131 7.55 -20.41 -2.20
C ASN A 131 8.86 -19.63 -2.11
N ARG A 132 9.97 -20.33 -1.85
CA ARG A 132 11.30 -19.72 -1.73
C ARG A 132 11.69 -18.93 -2.98
N ASP A 133 11.43 -19.50 -4.17
CA ASP A 133 11.82 -18.88 -5.45
C ASP A 133 11.01 -17.60 -5.71
N GLY A 134 9.72 -17.60 -5.37
CA GLY A 134 8.85 -16.43 -5.46
C GLY A 134 9.25 -15.33 -4.48
N LEU A 135 9.61 -15.70 -3.24
CA LEU A 135 10.11 -14.74 -2.25
C LEU A 135 11.44 -14.10 -2.69
N HIS A 136 12.37 -14.89 -3.22
CA HIS A 136 13.63 -14.39 -3.77
C HIS A 136 13.39 -13.47 -4.98
N ALA A 137 12.50 -13.85 -5.89
CA ALA A 137 12.11 -13.04 -7.03
C ALA A 137 11.49 -11.69 -6.62
N ALA A 138 10.62 -11.69 -5.62
CA ALA A 138 10.02 -10.46 -5.09
C ALA A 138 11.10 -9.53 -4.51
N ALA A 139 12.06 -10.08 -3.77
CA ALA A 139 13.20 -9.34 -3.28
C ALA A 139 14.01 -8.72 -4.42
N GLU A 140 14.36 -9.50 -5.46
CA GLU A 140 15.15 -9.01 -6.60
C GLU A 140 14.49 -7.82 -7.29
N VAL A 141 13.17 -7.90 -7.52
CA VAL A 141 12.43 -6.81 -8.18
C VAL A 141 12.35 -5.58 -7.28
N LEU A 142 11.98 -5.75 -6.00
CA LEU A 142 11.74 -4.63 -5.10
C LEU A 142 13.03 -3.96 -4.61
N SER A 143 14.16 -4.67 -4.62
CA SER A 143 15.48 -4.14 -4.30
C SER A 143 16.28 -3.69 -5.54
N ALA A 144 15.74 -3.82 -6.74
CA ALA A 144 16.39 -3.32 -7.96
C ALA A 144 16.56 -1.79 -7.90
N HIS A 145 17.76 -1.33 -8.21
CA HIS A 145 18.11 0.11 -8.24
C HIS A 145 17.86 0.74 -9.60
N ASP A 146 17.87 -0.07 -10.65
CA ASP A 146 17.62 0.35 -12.02
C ASP A 146 16.19 -0.04 -12.45
N ASP A 147 15.49 0.90 -13.08
CA ASP A 147 14.12 0.71 -13.55
C ASP A 147 14.04 -0.26 -14.73
N ALA A 148 15.09 -0.35 -15.55
CA ALA A 148 15.13 -1.27 -16.69
C ALA A 148 15.39 -2.72 -16.24
N ASP A 149 16.31 -2.95 -15.29
CA ASP A 149 16.49 -4.28 -14.67
C ASP A 149 15.20 -4.75 -13.98
N ALA A 150 14.55 -3.87 -13.22
CA ALA A 150 13.27 -4.18 -12.60
C ALA A 150 12.18 -4.51 -13.63
N ALA A 151 12.08 -3.72 -14.71
CA ALA A 151 11.17 -3.97 -15.83
C ALA A 151 11.39 -5.35 -16.45
N ALA A 152 12.65 -5.71 -16.73
CA ALA A 152 13.01 -6.99 -17.32
C ALA A 152 12.61 -8.16 -16.41
N ARG A 153 12.83 -8.05 -15.10
CA ARG A 153 12.44 -9.07 -14.11
C ARG A 153 10.93 -9.21 -13.96
N VAL A 154 10.21 -8.09 -14.02
CA VAL A 154 8.73 -8.03 -14.00
C VAL A 154 8.16 -8.70 -15.24
N TYR A 155 8.68 -8.32 -16.42
CA TYR A 155 8.28 -8.86 -17.71
C TYR A 155 8.52 -10.37 -17.79
N ALA A 156 9.73 -10.83 -17.45
CA ALA A 156 10.11 -12.24 -17.52
C ALA A 156 9.23 -13.17 -16.65
N ARG A 157 8.61 -12.61 -15.60
CA ARG A 157 7.73 -13.35 -14.67
C ARG A 157 6.24 -13.16 -14.96
N GLY A 158 5.89 -12.39 -15.99
CA GLY A 158 4.51 -12.08 -16.33
C GLY A 158 3.78 -11.33 -15.20
N ILE A 159 4.49 -10.56 -14.39
CA ILE A 159 3.89 -9.78 -13.31
C ILE A 159 3.00 -8.70 -13.95
N THR A 160 1.74 -8.65 -13.53
CA THR A 160 0.71 -7.77 -14.10
C THR A 160 0.37 -6.60 -13.18
N HIS A 161 0.61 -6.75 -11.88
CA HIS A 161 0.28 -5.74 -10.87
C HIS A 161 1.34 -5.71 -9.78
N VAL A 162 1.56 -4.53 -9.20
CA VAL A 162 2.46 -4.33 -8.06
C VAL A 162 1.66 -3.66 -6.94
N VAL A 163 1.73 -4.22 -5.74
CA VAL A 163 1.05 -3.73 -4.54
C VAL A 163 2.07 -3.55 -3.43
N MET A 164 2.09 -2.37 -2.83
CA MET A 164 2.94 -2.05 -1.69
C MET A 164 2.08 -1.66 -0.50
N VAL A 165 2.30 -2.27 0.67
CA VAL A 165 1.60 -1.95 1.92
C VAL A 165 2.60 -1.71 3.04
N SER A 166 2.55 -0.57 3.71
CA SER A 166 3.50 -0.21 4.78
C SER A 166 3.18 -0.81 6.16
N SER A 167 2.35 -1.84 6.24
CA SER A 167 1.94 -2.42 7.53
C SER A 167 3.11 -3.07 8.28
N TYR A 168 4.03 -3.64 7.52
CA TYR A 168 5.34 -4.09 7.97
C TYR A 168 6.31 -3.79 6.83
N ASP A 169 7.32 -2.94 7.09
CA ASP A 169 8.28 -2.57 6.06
C ASP A 169 9.27 -3.72 5.85
N PHE A 170 9.00 -4.58 4.86
CA PHE A 170 9.83 -5.74 4.50
C PHE A 170 11.00 -5.40 3.56
N LEU A 171 11.10 -4.14 3.11
CA LEU A 171 12.13 -3.75 2.16
C LEU A 171 13.55 -3.90 2.72
N PRO A 172 13.83 -3.54 3.99
CA PRO A 172 15.13 -3.79 4.62
C PRO A 172 15.49 -5.28 4.65
N GLU A 173 14.53 -6.15 4.95
CA GLU A 173 14.71 -7.60 5.03
C GLU A 173 14.99 -8.21 3.67
N TYR A 174 14.30 -7.77 2.61
CA TYR A 174 14.59 -8.20 1.24
C TYR A 174 16.00 -7.83 0.81
N ASN A 175 16.43 -6.59 1.06
CA ASN A 175 17.78 -6.16 0.74
C ASN A 175 18.82 -6.98 1.52
N TYR A 176 18.60 -7.19 2.81
CA TYR A 176 19.47 -8.01 3.64
C TYR A 176 19.55 -9.47 3.18
N ALA A 177 18.42 -10.07 2.82
CA ALA A 177 18.39 -11.45 2.32
C ALA A 177 19.18 -11.63 1.01
N LEU A 178 19.19 -10.61 0.14
CA LEU A 178 19.91 -10.65 -1.14
C LEU A 178 21.39 -10.31 -1.02
N ARG A 179 21.74 -9.30 -0.21
CA ARG A 179 23.09 -8.70 -0.20
C ARG A 179 23.88 -9.01 1.07
N GLY A 180 23.24 -9.56 2.11
CA GLY A 180 23.85 -9.77 3.42
C GLY A 180 24.12 -8.45 4.16
N GLY A 181 25.01 -8.49 5.16
CA GLY A 181 25.46 -7.32 5.91
C GLY A 181 25.34 -7.48 7.43
N ALA A 182 25.37 -6.35 8.15
CA ALA A 182 25.23 -6.32 9.61
C ALA A 182 23.78 -6.47 10.10
N GLY A 183 22.80 -6.39 9.19
CA GLY A 183 21.36 -6.54 9.47
C GLY A 183 20.49 -5.83 8.42
N PRO A 184 19.15 -5.91 8.56
CA PRO A 184 18.21 -5.16 7.72
C PRO A 184 18.45 -3.66 7.78
N SER A 185 18.68 -3.04 6.62
CA SER A 185 18.89 -1.58 6.50
C SER A 185 18.07 -1.01 5.35
N GLU A 186 17.56 0.21 5.55
CA GLU A 186 16.80 0.96 4.55
C GLU A 186 17.60 1.12 3.24
N ASP A 187 16.99 0.73 2.11
CA ASP A 187 17.55 0.93 0.77
C ASP A 187 16.70 1.91 -0.02
N ARG A 188 17.08 3.18 0.03
CA ARG A 188 16.33 4.26 -0.63
C ARG A 188 16.38 4.22 -2.16
N ALA A 189 17.34 3.49 -2.73
CA ALA A 189 17.48 3.33 -4.17
C ALA A 189 16.61 2.19 -4.71
N GLY A 190 16.25 1.21 -3.86
CA GLY A 190 15.38 0.10 -4.21
C GLY A 190 14.02 0.56 -4.75
N LEU A 191 13.55 -0.10 -5.80
CA LEU A 191 12.25 0.17 -6.43
C LEU A 191 11.12 0.23 -5.41
N GLY A 192 11.03 -0.75 -4.50
CA GLY A 192 9.96 -0.81 -3.51
C GLY A 192 9.92 0.43 -2.61
N HIS A 193 11.08 0.95 -2.23
CA HIS A 193 11.17 2.16 -1.40
C HIS A 193 10.80 3.41 -2.21
N ARG A 194 11.29 3.50 -3.46
CA ARG A 194 10.96 4.59 -4.39
C ARG A 194 9.46 4.68 -4.67
N LEU A 195 8.78 3.55 -4.82
CA LEU A 195 7.34 3.48 -5.04
C LEU A 195 6.55 3.88 -3.78
N LEU A 196 6.85 3.25 -2.63
CA LEU A 196 6.03 3.38 -1.42
C LEU A 196 6.24 4.69 -0.65
N TYR A 197 7.46 5.24 -0.67
CA TYR A 197 7.83 6.39 0.18
C TYR A 197 8.20 7.64 -0.61
N GLN A 198 8.72 7.50 -1.84
CA GLN A 198 9.17 8.63 -2.64
C GLN A 198 8.23 8.97 -3.80
N HIS A 199 7.17 8.17 -4.02
CA HIS A 199 6.22 8.33 -5.13
C HIS A 199 6.90 8.47 -6.52
N ARG A 200 8.08 7.85 -6.68
CA ARG A 200 8.83 7.80 -7.93
C ARG A 200 8.42 6.53 -8.67
N VAL A 201 7.63 6.71 -9.72
CA VAL A 201 7.01 5.62 -10.48
C VAL A 201 7.71 5.49 -11.83
N PRO A 202 8.23 4.31 -12.20
CA PRO A 202 8.75 4.04 -13.54
C PRO A 202 7.65 4.09 -14.61
N VAL A 203 8.01 4.43 -15.84
CA VAL A 203 7.06 4.61 -16.97
C VAL A 203 6.27 3.34 -17.34
N TRP A 204 6.78 2.17 -16.98
CA TRP A 204 6.13 0.87 -17.21
C TRP A 204 5.12 0.50 -16.10
N LEU A 205 4.97 1.33 -15.07
CA LEU A 205 3.94 1.19 -14.06
C LEU A 205 2.84 2.25 -14.23
N ARG A 206 1.61 1.76 -14.27
CA ARG A 206 0.38 2.55 -14.31
C ARG A 206 -0.23 2.65 -12.92
N PRO A 207 -0.23 3.84 -12.28
CA PRO A 207 -0.89 4.02 -10.98
C PRO A 207 -2.40 3.79 -11.06
N LEU A 208 -2.96 3.05 -10.11
CA LEU A 208 -4.41 2.78 -10.03
C LEU A 208 -5.16 3.74 -9.08
N ASN A 209 -4.47 4.71 -8.48
CA ASN A 209 -5.02 5.73 -7.57
C ASN A 209 -5.89 5.13 -6.44
N TYR A 210 -5.42 4.02 -5.87
CA TYR A 210 -6.06 3.40 -4.72
C TYR A 210 -6.11 4.37 -3.53
N ARG A 211 -7.26 4.38 -2.84
CA ARG A 211 -7.46 5.15 -1.61
C ARG A 211 -7.81 4.19 -0.49
N VAL A 212 -7.04 4.27 0.59
CA VAL A 212 -7.33 3.52 1.81
C VAL A 212 -8.75 3.92 2.29
N PRO A 213 -9.63 2.95 2.59
CA PRO A 213 -10.98 3.23 3.07
C PRO A 213 -10.96 4.15 4.29
N THR A 214 -11.89 5.11 4.35
CA THR A 214 -11.95 6.13 5.42
C THR A 214 -11.81 5.57 6.84
N PRO A 215 -12.45 4.44 7.21
CA PRO A 215 -12.27 3.87 8.55
C PRO A 215 -10.84 3.42 8.86
N LEU A 216 -10.01 3.15 7.86
CA LEU A 216 -8.66 2.64 7.99
C LEU A 216 -7.58 3.74 7.91
N VAL A 217 -7.95 4.95 7.47
CA VAL A 217 -7.03 6.10 7.36
C VAL A 217 -6.31 6.43 8.68
N PRO A 218 -6.97 6.42 9.85
CA PRO A 218 -6.30 6.73 11.13
C PRO A 218 -5.15 5.79 11.49
N LEU A 219 -5.10 4.59 10.90
CA LEU A 219 -4.04 3.61 11.13
C LEU A 219 -2.74 3.94 10.39
N GLY A 220 -2.76 4.93 9.48
CA GLY A 220 -1.56 5.45 8.85
C GLY A 220 -0.90 4.51 7.84
N PHE A 221 -1.61 3.48 7.34
CA PHE A 221 -1.08 2.61 6.30
C PHE A 221 -0.86 3.39 5.00
N LYS A 222 0.35 3.26 4.44
CA LYS A 222 0.63 3.67 3.07
C LYS A 222 0.37 2.47 2.16
N VAL A 223 -0.44 2.70 1.13
CA VAL A 223 -0.78 1.67 0.15
C VAL A 223 -0.61 2.25 -1.24
N GLU A 224 0.22 1.61 -2.04
CA GLU A 224 0.41 1.95 -3.44
C GLU A 224 0.07 0.75 -4.31
N VAL A 225 -0.73 1.00 -5.35
CA VAL A 225 -1.26 -0.03 -6.24
C VAL A 225 -1.03 0.40 -7.67
N PHE A 226 -0.34 -0.46 -8.43
CA PHE A 226 0.04 -0.24 -9.82
C PHE A 226 -0.37 -1.42 -10.68
N ALA A 227 -0.77 -1.14 -11.91
CA ALA A 227 -0.80 -2.11 -12.99
C ALA A 227 0.50 -2.00 -13.80
N VAL A 228 0.97 -3.11 -14.36
CA VAL A 228 2.10 -3.14 -15.29
C VAL A 228 1.60 -2.84 -16.69
N ASP A 229 2.28 -1.94 -17.37
CA ASP A 229 1.85 -1.36 -18.65
C ASP A 229 3.09 -1.04 -19.51
N PHE A 230 3.53 -2.02 -20.30
CA PHE A 230 4.66 -1.88 -21.22
C PHE A 230 4.25 -1.34 -22.60
N GLU A 231 2.95 -1.25 -22.87
CA GLU A 231 2.41 -0.90 -24.19
C GLU A 231 2.16 0.60 -24.33
N THR A 232 1.78 1.27 -23.23
CA THR A 232 1.49 2.70 -23.25
C THR A 232 2.74 3.51 -23.61
N PRO A 233 2.66 4.45 -24.57
CA PRO A 233 3.78 5.31 -24.91
C PRO A 233 4.30 6.14 -23.71
N PRO A 234 5.61 6.39 -23.61
CA PRO A 234 6.22 7.11 -22.48
C PRO A 234 5.56 8.45 -22.16
N VAL A 235 5.19 9.23 -23.17
CA VAL A 235 4.49 10.51 -22.97
C VAL A 235 3.21 10.37 -22.15
N VAL A 236 2.37 9.37 -22.47
CA VAL A 236 1.10 9.13 -21.77
C VAL A 236 1.37 8.63 -20.36
N SER A 237 2.40 7.80 -20.19
CA SER A 237 2.84 7.34 -18.87
C SER A 237 3.33 8.49 -17.99
N HIS A 238 4.16 9.39 -18.51
CA HIS A 238 4.66 10.56 -17.79
C HIS A 238 3.53 11.51 -17.37
N GLU A 239 2.57 11.79 -18.25
CA GLU A 239 1.38 12.58 -17.90
C GLU A 239 0.59 11.92 -16.76
N ARG A 240 0.36 10.61 -16.85
CA ARG A 240 -0.38 9.83 -15.86
C ARG A 240 0.34 9.81 -14.50
N ILE A 241 1.66 9.63 -14.51
CA ILE A 241 2.52 9.65 -13.32
C ILE A 241 2.48 11.04 -12.67
N GLY A 242 2.57 12.11 -13.46
CA GLY A 242 2.44 13.48 -12.96
C GLY A 242 1.12 13.71 -12.24
N ARG A 243 -0.01 13.25 -12.81
CA ARG A 243 -1.33 13.34 -12.16
C ARG A 243 -1.40 12.53 -10.86
N TYR A 244 -0.81 11.33 -10.84
CA TYR A 244 -0.71 10.52 -9.63
C TYR A 244 0.09 11.25 -8.54
N GLN A 245 1.24 11.81 -8.88
CA GLN A 245 2.08 12.57 -7.95
C GLN A 245 1.36 13.80 -7.39
N LEU A 246 0.58 14.52 -8.22
CA LEU A 246 -0.28 15.60 -7.73
C LEU A 246 -1.33 15.11 -6.73
N SER A 247 -1.92 13.93 -6.96
CA SER A 247 -2.89 13.34 -6.03
C SER A 247 -2.27 12.97 -4.67
N LYS A 248 -0.96 12.78 -4.63
CA LYS A 248 -0.16 12.53 -3.41
C LYS A 248 0.41 13.81 -2.79
N GLY A 249 0.20 14.97 -3.41
CA GLY A 249 0.75 16.26 -2.96
C GLY A 249 2.19 16.53 -3.43
N GLU A 250 2.76 15.68 -4.26
CA GLU A 250 4.16 15.74 -4.71
C GLU A 250 4.34 16.69 -5.90
N ARG A 251 4.12 17.99 -5.66
CA ARG A 251 4.12 19.00 -6.74
C ARG A 251 5.41 19.03 -7.55
N ARG A 252 6.57 18.98 -6.89
CA ARG A 252 7.88 19.02 -7.58
C ARG A 252 8.11 17.80 -8.47
N LEU A 253 7.72 16.61 -8.00
CA LEU A 253 7.82 15.40 -8.81
C LEU A 253 6.87 15.45 -10.01
N ALA A 254 5.66 15.97 -9.80
CA ALA A 254 4.70 16.13 -10.88
C ALA A 254 5.20 17.10 -11.97
N GLU A 255 5.83 18.22 -11.59
CA GLU A 255 6.46 19.15 -12.55
C GLU A 255 7.50 18.42 -13.41
N VAL A 256 8.38 17.62 -12.80
CA VAL A 256 9.38 16.82 -13.52
C VAL A 256 8.71 15.84 -14.49
N SER A 257 7.65 15.16 -14.06
CA SER A 257 6.92 14.21 -14.91
C SER A 257 6.21 14.89 -16.08
N PHE A 258 5.60 16.06 -15.88
CA PHE A 258 4.97 16.79 -16.99
C PHE A 258 6.02 17.36 -17.95
N MET A 259 7.16 17.84 -17.45
CA MET A 259 8.28 18.24 -18.30
C MET A 259 8.82 17.09 -19.16
N ALA A 260 8.92 15.88 -18.60
CA ALA A 260 9.29 14.70 -19.37
C ALA A 260 8.25 14.42 -20.48
N ALA A 261 6.96 14.46 -20.15
CA ALA A 261 5.90 14.31 -21.17
C ALA A 261 5.97 15.38 -22.28
N MET A 262 6.27 16.63 -21.94
CA MET A 262 6.45 17.72 -22.91
C MET A 262 7.68 17.53 -23.81
N THR A 263 8.71 16.87 -23.29
CA THR A 263 9.95 16.58 -24.03
C THR A 263 9.71 15.43 -25.01
N ASP A 264 8.95 14.42 -24.60
CA ASP A 264 8.62 13.25 -25.42
C ASP A 264 7.67 13.59 -26.57
N ASP A 265 6.64 14.41 -26.32
CA ASP A 265 5.73 14.89 -27.36
C ASP A 265 5.23 16.30 -27.03
N ALA A 266 5.84 17.28 -27.70
CA ALA A 266 5.50 18.68 -27.54
C ALA A 266 4.15 19.05 -28.17
N THR A 267 3.50 18.18 -28.95
CA THR A 267 2.24 18.50 -29.64
C THR A 267 1.00 18.30 -28.76
N ARG A 268 1.10 17.51 -27.69
CA ARG A 268 -0.02 17.25 -26.79
C ARG A 268 -0.32 18.46 -25.91
N PRO A 269 -1.58 18.89 -25.81
CA PRO A 269 -1.94 20.06 -25.00
C PRO A 269 -1.89 19.80 -23.48
N GLU A 270 -2.20 18.57 -23.03
CA GLU A 270 -2.45 18.29 -21.61
C GLU A 270 -1.26 18.56 -20.68
N PRO A 271 -0.02 18.14 -20.99
CA PRO A 271 1.13 18.41 -20.13
C PRO A 271 1.39 19.91 -19.94
N TRP A 272 1.21 20.71 -20.99
CA TRP A 272 1.36 22.17 -20.95
C TRP A 272 0.29 22.82 -20.06
N LEU A 273 -0.97 22.41 -20.22
CA LEU A 273 -2.07 22.91 -19.39
C LEU A 273 -1.84 22.58 -17.89
N ARG A 274 -1.37 21.36 -17.59
CA ARG A 274 -1.07 20.94 -16.20
C ARG A 274 0.11 21.70 -15.61
N MET A 275 1.18 21.94 -16.37
CA MET A 275 2.28 22.82 -15.94
C MET A 275 1.81 24.24 -15.68
N GLY A 276 0.91 24.75 -16.53
CA GLY A 276 0.27 26.04 -16.36
C GLY A 276 -0.51 26.16 -15.05
N GLU A 277 -1.38 25.18 -14.76
CA GLU A 277 -2.12 25.11 -13.49
C GLU A 277 -1.18 25.01 -12.27
N LEU A 278 -0.07 24.26 -12.38
CA LEU A 278 0.91 24.15 -11.31
C LEU A 278 1.62 25.47 -11.05
N SER A 279 2.13 26.12 -12.09
CA SER A 279 2.75 27.44 -11.98
C SER A 279 1.77 28.49 -11.45
N LEU A 280 0.49 28.40 -11.82
CA LEU A 280 -0.56 29.26 -11.29
C LEU A 280 -0.72 29.08 -9.77
N SER A 281 -0.82 27.82 -9.33
CA SER A 281 -0.93 27.48 -7.90
C SER A 281 0.31 27.85 -7.08
N ALA A 282 1.47 27.97 -7.75
CA ALA A 282 2.73 28.39 -7.16
C ALA A 282 2.92 29.91 -7.14
N GLY A 283 1.95 30.70 -7.64
CA GLY A 283 2.04 32.16 -7.73
C GLY A 283 2.86 32.68 -8.91
N ARG A 284 3.37 31.80 -9.79
CA ARG A 284 4.21 32.14 -10.94
C ARG A 284 3.34 32.53 -12.15
N MET A 285 2.62 33.64 -12.03
CA MET A 285 1.59 34.07 -12.99
C MET A 285 2.08 34.19 -14.46
N PRO A 286 3.25 34.81 -14.76
CA PRO A 286 3.70 34.93 -16.14
C PRO A 286 4.07 33.58 -16.77
N GLU A 287 4.68 32.68 -15.99
CA GLU A 287 4.99 31.32 -16.44
C GLU A 287 3.71 30.52 -16.69
N ALA A 288 2.73 30.64 -15.78
CA ALA A 288 1.44 30.00 -15.92
C ALA A 288 0.75 30.42 -17.22
N LEU A 289 0.76 31.72 -17.54
CA LEU A 289 0.17 32.22 -18.78
C LEU A 289 0.85 31.61 -20.01
N ASN A 290 2.18 31.56 -20.01
CA ASN A 290 2.94 30.99 -21.13
C ASN A 290 2.62 29.51 -21.35
N PHE A 291 2.57 28.70 -20.28
CA PHE A 291 2.24 27.29 -20.37
C PHE A 291 0.78 27.06 -20.79
N ILE A 292 -0.17 27.80 -20.21
CA ILE A 292 -1.59 27.70 -20.56
C ILE A 292 -1.82 28.09 -22.02
N ARG A 293 -1.24 29.22 -22.47
CA ARG A 293 -1.33 29.64 -23.88
C ARG A 293 -0.80 28.56 -24.81
N ALA A 294 0.41 28.05 -24.53
CA ALA A 294 1.03 26.99 -25.32
C ALA A 294 0.15 25.73 -25.38
N GLY A 295 -0.49 25.34 -24.26
CA GLY A 295 -1.43 24.23 -24.21
C GLY A 295 -2.69 24.47 -25.05
N ILE A 296 -3.27 25.67 -25.00
CA ILE A 296 -4.46 26.03 -25.79
C ILE A 296 -4.16 26.04 -27.29
N GLU A 297 -3.01 26.58 -27.71
CA GLU A 297 -2.59 26.58 -29.13
C GLU A 297 -2.49 25.17 -29.70
N ARG A 298 -2.12 24.19 -28.87
CA ARG A 298 -1.99 22.77 -29.22
C ARG A 298 -3.31 22.00 -29.17
N ALA A 299 -4.33 22.55 -28.51
CA ALA A 299 -5.62 21.88 -28.40
C ALA A 299 -6.39 21.91 -29.74
N PRO A 300 -7.25 20.91 -30.00
CA PRO A 300 -8.15 20.92 -31.15
C PRO A 300 -8.98 22.20 -31.20
N ALA A 301 -9.23 22.75 -32.39
CA ALA A 301 -9.85 24.07 -32.56
C ALA A 301 -11.20 24.19 -31.82
N GLY A 302 -12.02 23.12 -31.86
CA GLY A 302 -13.32 23.07 -31.19
C GLY A 302 -13.27 23.09 -29.65
N GLU A 303 -12.10 22.90 -29.04
CA GLU A 303 -11.92 22.95 -27.59
C GLU A 303 -11.28 24.25 -27.10
N ARG A 304 -10.67 25.04 -27.99
CA ARG A 304 -9.87 26.21 -27.61
C ARG A 304 -10.68 27.26 -26.86
N GLU A 305 -11.86 27.61 -27.36
CA GLU A 305 -12.72 28.61 -26.72
C GLU A 305 -13.06 28.23 -25.28
N ARG A 306 -13.47 26.97 -25.06
CA ARG A 306 -13.75 26.42 -23.73
C ARG A 306 -12.53 26.50 -22.81
N LEU A 307 -11.35 26.13 -23.33
CA LEU A 307 -10.10 26.16 -22.55
C LEU A 307 -9.67 27.59 -22.21
N VAL A 308 -9.81 28.54 -23.14
CA VAL A 308 -9.53 29.97 -22.90
C VAL A 308 -10.44 30.51 -21.80
N GLN A 309 -11.75 30.27 -21.88
CA GLN A 309 -12.71 30.75 -20.88
C GLN A 309 -12.43 30.15 -19.50
N GLY A 310 -12.18 28.83 -19.44
CA GLY A 310 -11.84 28.14 -18.20
C GLY A 310 -10.54 28.66 -17.59
N ALA A 311 -9.49 28.87 -18.40
CA ALA A 311 -8.23 29.44 -17.95
C ALA A 311 -8.37 30.88 -17.45
N ALA A 312 -9.13 31.73 -18.16
CA ALA A 312 -9.38 33.11 -17.77
C ALA A 312 -10.12 33.18 -16.41
N GLU A 313 -11.03 32.24 -16.13
CA GLU A 313 -11.66 32.11 -14.81
C GLU A 313 -10.64 31.71 -13.73
N LEU A 314 -9.78 30.72 -14.01
CA LEU A 314 -8.73 30.30 -13.09
C LEU A 314 -7.77 31.45 -12.73
N PHE A 315 -7.38 32.25 -13.72
CA PHE A 315 -6.55 33.45 -13.51
C PHE A 315 -7.26 34.51 -12.67
N ARG A 316 -8.53 34.83 -12.95
CA ARG A 316 -9.30 35.82 -12.18
C ARG A 316 -9.41 35.47 -10.69
N ARG A 317 -9.47 34.17 -10.36
CA ARG A 317 -9.49 33.70 -8.96
C ARG A 317 -8.21 34.02 -8.19
N GLN A 318 -7.13 34.41 -8.86
CA GLN A 318 -5.84 34.78 -8.25
C GLN A 318 -5.75 36.28 -7.89
N GLY A 319 -6.84 37.05 -8.04
CA GLY A 319 -6.88 38.47 -7.68
C GLY A 319 -6.56 39.41 -8.84
N ALA A 320 -6.19 40.65 -8.52
CA ALA A 320 -6.08 41.73 -9.51
C ALA A 320 -5.03 41.47 -10.60
N ASP A 321 -3.87 40.91 -10.24
CA ASP A 321 -2.85 40.58 -11.24
C ASP A 321 -3.23 39.37 -12.08
N GLY A 322 -3.97 38.41 -11.50
CA GLY A 322 -4.58 37.32 -12.25
C GLY A 322 -5.63 37.83 -13.25
N ALA A 323 -6.47 38.80 -12.88
CA ALA A 323 -7.43 39.40 -13.80
C ALA A 323 -6.76 40.03 -15.03
N LYS A 324 -5.62 40.71 -14.86
CA LYS A 324 -4.83 41.23 -16.00
C LYS A 324 -4.35 40.12 -16.93
N GLN A 325 -3.88 39.00 -16.38
CA GLN A 325 -3.46 37.84 -17.21
C GLN A 325 -4.65 37.19 -17.91
N ALA A 326 -5.84 37.18 -17.29
CA ALA A 326 -7.06 36.68 -17.90
C ALA A 326 -7.49 37.51 -19.11
N GLU A 327 -7.44 38.84 -19.01
CA GLU A 327 -7.71 39.75 -20.13
C GLU A 327 -6.67 39.59 -21.24
N ALA A 328 -5.39 39.47 -20.88
CA ALA A 328 -4.32 39.20 -21.83
C ALA A 328 -4.53 37.87 -22.58
N LEU A 329 -5.01 36.82 -21.88
CA LEU A 329 -5.32 35.54 -22.50
C LEU A 329 -6.51 35.63 -23.46
N LEU A 330 -7.61 36.28 -23.05
CA LEU A 330 -8.79 36.46 -23.89
C LEU A 330 -8.46 37.23 -25.17
N GLY A 331 -7.73 38.35 -25.07
CA GLY A 331 -7.35 39.17 -26.21
C GLY A 331 -6.43 38.47 -27.23
N LEU A 332 -5.77 37.37 -26.85
CA LEU A 332 -4.95 36.57 -27.77
C LEU A 332 -5.79 35.65 -28.68
N PHE A 333 -7.01 35.29 -28.27
CA PHE A 333 -7.85 34.30 -28.96
C PHE A 333 -9.19 34.87 -29.50
N GLU A 334 -9.42 36.19 -29.38
CA GLU A 334 -10.58 36.91 -29.93
C GLU A 334 -10.42 37.36 -31.40
N LYS A 335 -9.38 36.90 -32.12
CA LYS A 335 -9.12 37.22 -33.54
C LYS A 335 -9.39 36.03 -34.45
#